data_AF-A0A2V8IAH5-F1
#
_entry.id   AF-A0A2V8IAH5-F1
#
_cell.length_a   1.000
_cell.length_b   1.000
_cell.length_c   1.000
_cell.angle_alpha   90.00
_cell.angle_beta   90.00
_cell.angle_gamma   90.00
#
_symmetry.space_group_name_H-M   'P 1'
#
loop_
_entity.id
_entity.type
_entity.pdbx_description
1 polymer ?
#
loop_
_entity_poly.entity_id
_entity_poly.type
_entity_poly.pdbx_seq_one_letter_code
_entity_poly.pdbx_strand_id
1 'polypeptide(L)' 'KPCIKGTRITVYDVLEYLAGGMSEDQILSDLPDLTREDIRAALAFAATRERRLANSVA' A
#
# COMPACT_ATOMS: atom_id res chain seq x y z
N LYS A 1 -9.53 7.35 -3.63
CA LYS A 1 -8.36 6.44 -3.49
C LYS A 1 -8.41 5.86 -2.07
N PRO A 2 -8.13 4.57 -1.85
CA PRO A 2 -8.03 4.02 -0.50
C PRO A 2 -6.80 4.63 0.18
N CYS A 3 -7.00 5.20 1.36
CA CYS A 3 -5.97 5.85 2.16
C CYS A 3 -5.72 5.04 3.44
N ILE A 4 -4.48 5.06 3.91
CA ILE A 4 -4.10 4.44 5.18
C ILE A 4 -4.70 5.25 6.32
N LYS A 5 -5.33 4.57 7.29
CA LYS A 5 -6.08 5.20 8.36
C LYS A 5 -5.17 6.10 9.19
N GLY A 6 -5.62 7.34 9.43
CA GLY A 6 -4.84 8.30 10.22
C GLY A 6 -3.76 9.04 9.44
N THR A 7 -3.58 8.73 8.14
CA THR A 7 -2.60 9.38 7.27
C THR A 7 -3.30 10.01 6.06
N ARG A 8 -2.58 10.86 5.32
CA ARG A 8 -2.98 11.31 3.98
C ARG A 8 -2.36 10.46 2.87
N ILE A 9 -1.70 9.37 3.23
CA ILE A 9 -0.92 8.53 2.31
C ILE A 9 -1.88 7.49 1.71
N THR A 10 -1.88 7.39 0.38
CA THR A 10 -2.73 6.44 -0.32
C THR A 10 -2.05 5.08 -0.41
N VAL A 11 -2.85 4.03 -0.53
CA VAL A 11 -2.33 2.68 -0.83
C VAL A 11 -1.51 2.69 -2.13
N TYR A 12 -1.89 3.54 -3.09
CA TYR A 12 -1.15 3.65 -4.35
C TYR A 12 0.24 4.24 -4.16
N ASP A 13 0.40 5.27 -3.33
CA ASP A 13 1.70 5.90 -3.08
C ASP A 13 2.68 4.88 -2.50
N VAL A 14 2.24 4.08 -1.52
CA VAL A 14 3.06 3.00 -0.93
C VAL A 14 3.49 1.97 -1.99
N LEU A 15 2.57 1.57 -2.87
CA LEU A 15 2.89 0.63 -3.95
C LEU A 15 3.84 1.25 -4.98
N GLU A 16 3.70 2.53 -5.29
CA GLU A 16 4.59 3.26 -6.19
C GLU A 16 6.00 3.38 -5.61
N TYR A 17 6.15 3.67 -4.32
CA TYR A 17 7.47 3.70 -3.66
C TYR A 17 8.15 2.33 -3.68
N LEU A 18 7.41 1.26 -3.37
CA LEU A 18 7.92 -0.11 -3.43
C LEU A 18 8.30 -0.51 -4.86
N ALA A 19 7.47 -0.17 -5.84
CA ALA A 19 7.77 -0.42 -7.26
C ALA A 19 8.99 0.38 -7.76
N GLY A 20 9.22 1.57 -7.19
CA GLY A 20 10.41 2.39 -7.41
C GLY A 20 11.69 1.85 -6.76
N GLY A 21 11.60 0.74 -6.01
CA GLY A 21 12.74 0.07 -5.38
C GLY A 21 13.07 0.55 -3.97
N MET A 22 12.23 1.38 -3.35
CA MET A 22 12.39 1.69 -1.93
C MET A 22 12.11 0.46 -1.07
N SER A 23 12.93 0.27 -0.04
CA SER A 23 12.66 -0.72 1.01
C SER A 23 11.60 -0.21 1.99
N GLU A 24 10.93 -1.13 2.69
CA GLU A 24 9.96 -0.77 3.74
C GLU A 24 10.57 0.16 4.80
N ASP A 25 11.83 -0.09 5.19
CA ASP A 25 12.52 0.73 6.21
C ASP A 25 12.76 2.17 5.73
N GLN A 26 13.09 2.36 4.45
CA GLN A 26 13.23 3.70 3.87
C GLN A 26 11.88 4.43 3.85
N ILE A 27 10.80 3.73 3.46
CA ILE A 27 9.45 4.29 3.44
C ILE A 27 9.03 4.73 4.85
N LEU A 28 9.28 3.90 5.87
CA LEU A 28 8.95 4.22 7.26
C LEU A 28 9.81 5.36 7.83
N SER A 29 11.05 5.51 7.36
CA SER A 29 11.92 6.63 7.72
C SER A 29 11.43 7.95 7.14
N ASP A 30 10.95 7.93 5.90
CA ASP A 30 10.47 9.13 5.20
C ASP A 30 9.02 9.49 5.59
N LEU A 31 8.23 8.50 6.03
CA LEU A 31 6.82 8.63 6.40
C LEU A 31 6.61 8.13 7.84
N PRO A 32 6.94 8.94 8.86
CA PRO A 32 6.87 8.53 10.27
C PRO A 32 5.45 8.25 10.77
N ASP A 33 4.43 8.75 10.04
CA ASP A 33 3.01 8.46 10.32
C ASP A 33 2.59 7.06 9.84
N LEU A 34 3.47 6.35 9.13
CA LEU A 34 3.23 5.03 8.59
C LEU A 34 3.85 3.95 9.49
N THR A 35 3.15 2.83 9.63
CA THR A 35 3.69 1.66 10.33
C THR A 35 3.94 0.52 9.35
N ARG A 36 4.75 -0.47 9.76
CA ARG A 36 4.95 -1.69 8.95
C ARG A 36 3.65 -2.45 8.74
N GLU A 37 2.72 -2.38 9.70
CA GLU A 37 1.39 -2.98 9.57
C GLU A 37 0.57 -2.32 8.47
N ASP A 38 0.69 -0.99 8.32
CA ASP A 38 0.01 -0.25 7.25
C ASP A 38 0.53 -0.64 5.86
N ILE A 39 1.85 -0.84 5.71
CA ILE A 39 2.44 -1.34 4.45
C ILE A 39 1.87 -2.73 4.10
N ARG A 40 1.83 -3.64 5.09
CA ARG A 40 1.26 -4.98 4.90
C ARG A 40 -0.23 -4.91 4.56
N ALA A 41 -0.98 -4.04 5.20
CA ALA A 41 -2.40 -3.82 4.91
C ALA A 41 -2.61 -3.27 3.48
N ALA A 42 -1.74 -2.37 3.03
CA ALA A 42 -1.74 -1.84 1.66
C ALA A 42 -1.50 -2.96 0.63
N LEU A 43 -0.51 -3.83 0.85
CA LEU A 43 -0.23 -4.99 -0.01
C LEU A 43 -1.39 -5.98 -0.02
N ALA A 44 -1.97 -6.31 1.14
CA ALA A 44 -3.12 -7.21 1.25
C ALA A 44 -4.36 -6.64 0.55
N PHE A 45 -4.59 -5.33 0.67
CA PHE A 45 -5.64 -4.63 -0.05
C PHE A 45 -5.44 -4.74 -1.57
N ALA A 46 -4.22 -4.50 -2.06
CA ALA A 46 -3.89 -4.60 -3.48
C ALA A 46 -4.16 -6.01 -4.04
N ALA A 47 -3.66 -7.04 -3.35
CA ALA A 47 -3.87 -8.43 -3.73
C ALA A 47 -5.36 -8.84 -3.74
N THR A 48 -6.12 -8.37 -2.75
CA THR A 48 -7.57 -8.64 -2.68
C THR A 48 -8.33 -7.92 -3.78
N ARG A 49 -7.97 -6.66 -4.06
CA ARG A 49 -8.58 -5.86 -5.14
C ARG A 49 -8.35 -6.50 -6.49
N GLU A 50 -7.12 -6.93 -6.78
CA GLU A 50 -6.78 -7.62 -8.02
C GLU A 50 -7.67 -8.87 -8.16
N ARG A 51 -7.67 -9.77 -7.16
CA ARG A 51 -8.46 -11.01 -7.20
C ARG A 51 -9.94 -10.77 -7.48
N ARG A 52 -10.52 -9.72 -6.90
CA ARG A 52 -11.92 -9.34 -7.17
C ARG A 52 -12.12 -8.92 -8.61
N LEU A 53 -11.20 -8.13 -9.18
CA LEU A 53 -11.23 -7.73 -10.58
C LEU A 53 -11.14 -8.94 -11.51
N ALA A 54 -10.16 -9.82 -11.28
CA ALA A 54 -10.00 -11.05 -12.04
C ALA A 54 -11.25 -11.95 -12.01
N ASN A 55 -11.90 -12.08 -10.85
CA ASN A 55 -13.12 -12.87 -10.70
C ASN A 55 -14.38 -12.18 -11.26
N SER A 56 -14.38 -10.86 -11.44
CA SER A 56 -15.53 -10.11 -11.97
C SER A 56 -15.59 -10.03 -13.50
N VAL A 57 -14.54 -10.52 -14.17
CA VAL A 57 -14.41 -10.54 -15.64
C VAL A 57 -14.59 -11.98 -16.20
N ALA A 58 -14.82 -12.97 -15.33
CA ALA A 58 -15.18 -14.34 -15.68
C ALA A 58 -16.71 -14.54 -15.59
#